data_AF-A0A958ITU1-F1
#
_entry.id   AF-A0A958ITU1-F1
#
_cell.length_a   1.000
_cell.length_b   1.000
_cell.length_c   1.000
_cell.angle_alpha   90.00
_cell.angle_beta   90.00
_cell.angle_gamma   90.00
#
_symmetry.space_group_name_H-M   'P 1'
#
loop_
_entity.id
_entity.type
_entity.pdbx_description
1 polymer ?
#
loop_
_entity_poly.entity_id
_entity_poly.type
_entity_poly.pdbx_seq_one_letter_code
_entity_poly.pdbx_strand_id
1 'polypeptide(L)'
;GSPYLYHSRLSFAMNLKLLHPREIVQKTLDYWQAHPEAVDIAQVEGFIRQIIGWREFMRGIYWDTMPEYEQLNYFDHRRPLPAFYWTGDTRMNCLRHAITQSLDLAYAHHIQRLMITGNFANLLGVHPDAVDAWYLGIYIDAIQWV
;
A
#
# COMPACT_ATOMS: atom_id res chain seq x y z
N GLY A 1 19.83 -0.19 0.80
CA GLY A 1 19.30 -1.31 -0.01
C GLY A 1 18.45 -0.75 -1.13
N SER A 2 18.09 -1.57 -2.12
CA SER A 2 17.16 -1.16 -3.19
C SER A 2 15.79 -0.78 -2.60
N PRO A 3 15.16 0.35 -3.00
CA PRO A 3 13.83 0.76 -2.52
C PRO A 3 12.71 -0.20 -2.91
N TYR A 4 12.98 -1.12 -3.86
CA TYR A 4 11.97 -2.02 -4.42
C TYR A 4 12.03 -3.43 -3.87
N LEU A 5 13.19 -3.86 -3.35
CA LEU A 5 13.46 -5.25 -2.95
C LEU A 5 12.93 -6.24 -4.01
N TYR A 6 12.03 -7.13 -3.62
CA TYR A 6 11.43 -8.17 -4.47
C TYR A 6 9.95 -7.92 -4.76
N HIS A 7 9.46 -6.68 -4.63
CA HIS A 7 8.06 -6.35 -4.92
C HIS A 7 7.81 -6.22 -6.44
N SER A 8 6.64 -6.69 -6.89
CA SER A 8 6.30 -6.73 -8.32
C SER A 8 6.13 -5.36 -8.97
N ARG A 9 5.72 -4.34 -8.18
CA ARG A 9 5.42 -2.97 -8.63
C ARG A 9 4.31 -2.91 -9.70
N LEU A 10 3.41 -3.89 -9.70
CA LEU A 10 2.29 -3.98 -10.65
C LEU A 10 1.02 -3.26 -10.20
N SER A 11 0.97 -2.73 -8.96
CA SER A 11 -0.22 -2.11 -8.37
C SER A 11 -0.78 -0.99 -9.24
N PHE A 12 0.05 -0.08 -9.72
CA PHE A 12 -0.35 0.99 -10.64
C PHE A 12 -1.01 0.45 -11.91
N ALA A 13 -0.34 -0.46 -12.62
CA ALA A 13 -0.84 -1.05 -13.85
C ALA A 13 -2.16 -1.81 -13.63
N MET A 14 -2.29 -2.52 -12.50
CA MET A 14 -3.55 -3.20 -12.13
C MET A 14 -4.68 -2.22 -11.81
N ASN A 15 -4.38 -1.13 -11.10
CA ASN A 15 -5.39 -0.18 -10.64
C ASN A 15 -5.92 0.69 -11.78
N LEU A 16 -5.06 1.02 -12.75
CA LEU A 16 -5.44 1.67 -14.02
C LEU A 16 -5.98 0.72 -15.09
N LYS A 17 -6.18 -0.57 -14.78
CA LYS A 17 -6.72 -1.59 -15.69
C LYS A 17 -5.84 -1.88 -16.92
N LEU A 18 -4.55 -1.50 -16.87
CA LEU A 18 -3.55 -1.88 -17.88
C LEU A 18 -3.20 -3.37 -17.79
N LEU A 19 -3.29 -3.95 -16.59
CA LEU A 19 -3.15 -5.38 -16.36
C LEU A 19 -4.38 -5.93 -15.61
N HIS A 20 -4.90 -7.07 -16.07
CA HIS A 20 -6.00 -7.74 -15.41
C HIS A 20 -5.48 -8.64 -14.27
N PRO A 21 -6.05 -8.60 -13.04
CA PRO A 21 -5.59 -9.42 -11.91
C PRO A 21 -5.53 -10.92 -12.23
N ARG A 22 -6.55 -11.45 -12.92
CA ARG A 22 -6.59 -12.85 -13.38
C ARG A 22 -5.42 -13.21 -14.31
N GLU A 23 -4.97 -12.29 -15.16
CA GLU A 23 -3.82 -12.53 -16.04
C GLU A 23 -2.54 -12.70 -15.23
N ILE A 24 -2.34 -11.85 -14.23
CA ILE A 24 -1.17 -11.91 -13.34
C ILE A 24 -1.17 -13.22 -12.55
N VAL A 25 -2.32 -13.61 -11.99
CA VAL A 25 -2.47 -14.87 -11.25
C VAL A 25 -2.17 -16.07 -12.15
N GLN A 26 -2.77 -16.12 -13.35
CA GLN A 26 -2.56 -17.23 -14.28
C GLN A 26 -1.09 -17.32 -14.70
N LYS A 27 -0.47 -16.20 -15.11
CA LYS A 27 0.96 -16.18 -15.47
C LYS A 27 1.87 -16.62 -14.33
N THR A 28 1.53 -16.29 -13.09
CA THR A 28 2.29 -16.71 -11.90
C THR A 28 2.19 -18.22 -11.71
N LEU A 29 0.98 -18.78 -11.80
CA LEU A 29 0.75 -20.23 -11.67
C LEU A 29 1.40 -21.02 -12.80
N ASP A 30 1.25 -20.56 -14.05
CA ASP A 30 1.85 -21.20 -15.22
C ASP A 30 3.38 -21.26 -15.09
N TYR A 31 3.99 -20.15 -14.67
CA TYR A 31 5.44 -20.09 -14.45
C TYR A 31 5.89 -21.06 -13.34
N TRP A 32 5.18 -21.09 -12.21
CA TRP A 32 5.48 -21.99 -11.11
C TRP A 32 5.32 -23.46 -11.49
N GLN A 33 4.26 -23.82 -12.22
CA GLN A 33 4.04 -25.19 -12.70
C GLN A 33 5.15 -25.64 -13.66
N ALA A 34 5.66 -24.73 -14.49
CA ALA A 34 6.78 -25.02 -15.39
C ALA A 34 8.15 -25.05 -14.67
N HIS A 35 8.27 -24.40 -13.50
CA HIS A 35 9.54 -24.25 -12.76
C HIS A 35 9.36 -24.49 -11.25
N PRO A 36 8.87 -25.67 -10.82
CA PRO A 36 8.49 -25.91 -9.43
C PRO A 36 9.66 -25.85 -8.44
N GLU A 37 10.90 -26.06 -8.91
CA GLU A 37 12.11 -25.96 -8.08
C GLU A 37 12.68 -24.53 -7.98
N ALA A 38 12.25 -23.61 -8.84
CA ALA A 38 12.79 -22.25 -8.91
C ALA A 38 12.10 -21.27 -7.93
N VAL A 39 10.85 -21.56 -7.56
CA VAL A 39 10.04 -20.69 -6.71
C VAL A 39 9.25 -21.54 -5.71
N ASP A 40 9.40 -21.23 -4.43
CA ASP A 40 8.68 -21.93 -3.36
C ASP A 40 7.17 -21.60 -3.44
N ILE A 41 6.33 -22.60 -3.17
CA ILE A 41 4.88 -22.45 -3.12
C ILE A 41 4.44 -21.33 -2.15
N ALA A 42 5.17 -21.11 -1.06
CA ALA A 42 4.90 -20.03 -0.12
C ALA A 42 5.09 -18.63 -0.75
N GLN A 43 6.04 -18.48 -1.68
CA GLN A 43 6.24 -17.23 -2.41
C GLN A 43 5.11 -17.00 -3.41
N VAL A 44 4.69 -18.05 -4.11
CA VAL A 44 3.59 -18.01 -5.09
C VAL A 44 2.25 -17.73 -4.43
N GLU A 45 1.90 -18.49 -3.39
CA GLU A 45 0.69 -18.28 -2.59
C GLU A 45 0.70 -16.87 -1.99
N GLY A 46 1.81 -16.47 -1.38
CA GLY A 46 1.92 -15.18 -0.72
C GLY A 46 1.68 -14.03 -1.68
N PHE A 47 2.20 -14.10 -2.90
CA PHE A 47 1.97 -13.12 -3.97
C PHE A 47 0.51 -13.12 -4.44
N ILE A 48 -0.05 -14.29 -4.77
CA ILE A 48 -1.43 -14.42 -5.25
C ILE A 48 -2.43 -13.94 -4.20
N ARG A 49 -2.21 -14.24 -2.92
CA ARG A 49 -3.04 -13.79 -1.79
C ARG A 49 -3.12 -12.28 -1.67
N GLN A 50 -2.08 -11.52 -2.04
CA GLN A 50 -2.18 -10.06 -2.05
C GLN A 50 -3.16 -9.56 -3.13
N ILE A 51 -3.30 -10.31 -4.22
CA ILE A 51 -4.12 -9.93 -5.38
C ILE A 51 -5.57 -10.40 -5.21
N ILE A 52 -5.80 -11.70 -5.07
CA ILE A 52 -7.17 -12.24 -4.99
C ILE A 52 -7.74 -12.23 -3.58
N GLY A 53 -6.89 -12.08 -2.57
CA GLY A 53 -7.28 -11.90 -1.17
C GLY A 53 -7.44 -10.42 -0.86
N TRP A 54 -6.33 -9.75 -0.52
CA TRP A 54 -6.38 -8.39 0.03
C TRP A 54 -6.97 -7.34 -0.92
N ARG A 55 -6.53 -7.28 -2.18
CA ARG A 55 -7.05 -6.27 -3.12
C ARG A 55 -8.54 -6.44 -3.42
N GLU A 56 -9.03 -7.67 -3.63
CA GLU A 56 -10.46 -7.90 -3.84
C GLU A 56 -11.27 -7.72 -2.55
N PHE A 57 -10.70 -8.06 -1.38
CA PHE A 57 -11.32 -7.80 -0.08
C PHE A 57 -11.50 -6.30 0.18
N MET A 58 -10.46 -5.49 0.01
CA MET A 58 -10.53 -4.03 0.19
C MET A 58 -11.54 -3.40 -0.76
N ARG A 59 -11.60 -3.87 -2.01
CA ARG A 59 -12.63 -3.44 -2.96
C ARG A 59 -14.04 -3.78 -2.46
N GLY A 60 -14.25 -4.97 -1.93
CA GLY A 60 -15.53 -5.39 -1.35
C GLY A 60 -15.94 -4.51 -0.18
N ILE A 61 -15.03 -4.29 0.77
CA ILE A 61 -15.26 -3.41 1.93
C ILE A 61 -15.66 -2.01 1.48
N TYR A 62 -14.89 -1.40 0.58
CA TYR A 62 -15.17 -0.05 0.11
C TYR A 62 -16.61 0.13 -0.42
N TRP A 63 -17.08 -0.79 -1.26
CA TRP A 63 -18.44 -0.68 -1.84
C TRP A 63 -19.55 -1.09 -0.88
N ASP A 64 -19.24 -1.84 0.18
CA ASP A 64 -20.20 -2.25 1.20
C ASP A 64 -20.39 -1.18 2.28
N THR A 65 -19.34 -0.41 2.59
CA THR A 65 -19.33 0.48 3.77
C THR A 65 -19.30 1.98 3.46
N MET A 66 -19.03 2.38 2.22
CA MET A 66 -19.08 3.80 1.82
C MET A 66 -20.53 4.28 1.59
N PRO A 67 -20.84 5.55 1.92
CA PRO A 67 -19.93 6.62 2.32
C PRO A 67 -19.61 6.70 3.83
N GLU A 68 -20.28 5.94 4.68
CA GLU A 68 -20.13 6.02 6.14
C GLU A 68 -18.70 5.73 6.61
N TYR A 69 -17.99 4.85 5.87
CA TYR A 69 -16.61 4.48 6.17
C TYR A 69 -15.63 5.66 6.16
N GLU A 70 -15.85 6.67 5.30
CA GLU A 70 -15.02 7.87 5.21
C GLU A 70 -15.08 8.71 6.50
N GLN A 71 -16.15 8.61 7.28
CA GLN A 71 -16.39 9.41 8.48
C GLN A 71 -15.91 8.73 9.77
N LEU A 72 -15.29 7.54 9.68
CA LEU A 72 -14.90 6.76 10.86
C LEU A 72 -13.66 7.34 11.55
N ASN A 73 -13.81 7.64 12.84
CA ASN A 73 -12.71 8.06 13.71
C ASN A 73 -12.84 7.40 15.09
N TYR A 74 -12.59 6.08 15.15
CA TYR A 74 -12.80 5.25 16.35
C TYR A 74 -12.07 5.76 17.60
N PHE A 75 -10.84 6.27 17.45
CA PHE A 75 -10.03 6.75 18.58
C PHE A 75 -10.21 8.25 18.89
N ASP A 76 -11.12 8.94 18.20
CA ASP A 76 -11.30 10.39 18.27
C ASP A 76 -9.97 11.17 18.10
N HIS A 77 -9.18 10.75 17.12
CA HIS A 77 -7.90 11.40 16.79
C HIS A 77 -8.14 12.77 16.17
N ARG A 78 -7.41 13.79 16.64
CA ARG A 78 -7.63 15.20 16.26
C ARG A 78 -6.36 15.95 15.84
N ARG A 79 -5.17 15.34 15.93
CA ARG A 79 -3.92 16.04 15.59
C ARG A 79 -3.80 16.22 14.07
N PRO A 80 -3.22 17.33 13.59
CA PRO A 80 -2.90 17.48 12.18
C PRO A 80 -1.75 16.53 11.79
N LEU A 81 -1.65 16.21 10.50
CA LEU A 81 -0.50 15.47 9.98
C LEU A 81 0.78 16.33 10.12
N PRO A 82 1.87 15.80 10.69
CA PRO A 82 3.11 16.56 10.83
C PRO A 82 3.67 17.02 9.48
N ALA A 83 4.13 18.28 9.40
CA ALA A 83 4.60 18.88 8.15
C ALA A 83 5.72 18.07 7.45
N PHE A 84 6.55 17.34 8.21
CA PHE A 84 7.61 16.53 7.63
C PHE A 84 7.11 15.34 6.80
N TYR A 85 5.82 14.96 6.86
CA TYR A 85 5.24 14.01 5.91
C TYR A 85 5.28 14.52 4.46
N TRP A 86 5.35 15.83 4.26
CA TRP A 86 5.43 16.47 2.94
C TRP A 86 6.85 16.82 2.51
N THR A 87 7.84 16.73 3.40
CA THR A 87 9.22 17.14 3.11
C THR A 87 10.27 16.07 3.37
N GLY A 88 9.96 15.06 4.20
CA GLY A 88 10.93 14.11 4.72
C GLY A 88 11.90 14.69 5.77
N ASP A 89 11.76 15.97 6.14
CA ASP A 89 12.66 16.65 7.07
C ASP A 89 12.42 16.24 8.53
N THR A 90 13.00 15.10 8.89
CA THR A 90 12.95 14.56 10.25
C THR A 90 14.25 13.85 10.62
N ARG A 91 14.56 13.86 11.92
CA ARG A 91 15.70 13.12 12.49
C ARG A 91 15.41 11.63 12.64
N MET A 92 14.15 11.22 12.57
CA MET A 92 13.74 9.82 12.67
C MET A 92 14.09 9.09 11.37
N ASN A 93 15.18 8.32 11.38
CA ASN A 93 15.78 7.78 10.17
C ASN A 93 14.81 6.95 9.32
N CYS A 94 14.00 6.08 9.95
CA CYS A 94 13.02 5.25 9.24
C CYS A 94 11.96 6.08 8.52
N LEU A 95 11.43 7.12 9.18
CA LEU A 95 10.44 8.02 8.60
C LEU A 95 11.04 8.86 7.49
N ARG A 96 12.23 9.42 7.70
CA ARG A 96 12.95 10.16 6.66
C ARG A 96 13.09 9.32 5.39
N HIS A 97 13.60 8.09 5.51
CA HIS A 97 13.74 7.21 4.35
C HIS A 97 12.41 6.85 3.69
N ALA A 98 11.40 6.44 4.47
CA ALA A 98 10.10 6.05 3.91
C ALA A 98 9.40 7.23 3.22
N ILE A 99 9.39 8.41 3.84
CA ILE A 99 8.73 9.61 3.30
C ILE A 99 9.48 10.13 2.06
N THR A 100 10.79 10.32 2.13
CA THR A 100 11.57 10.82 0.98
C THR A 100 11.43 9.87 -0.21
N GLN A 101 11.49 8.55 0.00
CA GLN A 101 11.28 7.58 -1.06
C GLN A 101 9.87 7.68 -1.67
N SER A 102 8.83 7.83 -0.84
CA SER A 102 7.46 8.02 -1.33
C SER A 102 7.32 9.28 -2.16
N LEU A 103 7.94 10.39 -1.76
CA LEU A 103 7.88 11.67 -2.48
C LEU A 103 8.67 11.63 -3.80
N ASP A 104 9.87 11.01 -3.80
CA ASP A 104 10.74 10.96 -4.98
C ASP A 104 10.25 9.96 -6.04
N LEU A 105 9.69 8.83 -5.60
CA LEU A 105 9.35 7.71 -6.49
C LEU A 105 7.84 7.49 -6.67
N ALA A 106 6.99 8.25 -5.96
CA ALA A 106 5.57 7.97 -5.80
C ALA A 106 5.30 6.51 -5.35
N TYR A 107 6.25 5.91 -4.62
CA TYR A 107 6.25 4.49 -4.27
C TYR A 107 6.93 4.20 -2.92
N ALA A 108 6.19 3.48 -2.09
CA ALA A 108 6.72 2.70 -0.98
C ALA A 108 6.09 1.32 -0.98
N HIS A 109 6.83 0.30 -0.57
CA HIS A 109 6.27 -1.04 -0.47
C HIS A 109 5.40 -1.19 0.78
N HIS A 110 4.54 -2.21 0.81
CA HIS A 110 3.46 -2.34 1.79
C HIS A 110 3.90 -2.13 3.24
N ILE A 111 4.98 -2.78 3.68
CA ILE A 111 5.41 -2.69 5.09
C ILE A 111 5.95 -1.29 5.48
N GLN A 112 6.47 -0.49 4.53
CA GLN A 112 6.82 0.91 4.79
C GLN A 112 5.57 1.75 5.04
N ARG A 113 4.54 1.58 4.18
CA ARG A 113 3.24 2.24 4.34
C ARG A 113 2.62 1.88 5.69
N LEU A 114 2.48 0.60 5.97
CA LEU A 114 1.80 0.13 7.18
C LEU A 114 2.58 0.45 8.46
N MET A 115 3.83 -0.01 8.57
CA MET A 115 4.54 -0.06 9.85
C MET A 115 5.42 1.15 10.15
N ILE A 116 5.69 2.00 9.15
CA ILE A 116 6.49 3.21 9.36
C ILE A 116 5.57 4.44 9.34
N THR A 117 5.04 4.82 8.18
CA THR A 117 4.28 6.08 8.05
C THR A 117 2.89 5.97 8.66
N GLY A 118 2.19 4.85 8.46
CA GLY A 118 0.85 4.61 9.01
C GLY A 118 0.87 4.42 10.52
N ASN A 119 1.70 3.49 11.00
CA ASN A 119 1.85 3.24 12.44
C ASN A 119 2.23 4.52 13.21
N PHE A 120 3.18 5.30 12.70
CA PHE A 120 3.58 6.53 13.38
C PHE A 120 2.46 7.59 13.41
N ALA A 121 1.71 7.76 12.32
CA ALA A 121 0.55 8.66 12.29
C ALA A 121 -0.53 8.24 13.30
N ASN A 122 -0.78 6.93 13.40
CA ASN A 122 -1.71 6.34 14.38
C ASN A 122 -1.24 6.61 15.82
N LEU A 123 0.03 6.34 16.14
CA LEU A 123 0.60 6.59 17.47
C LEU A 123 0.60 8.08 17.85
N LEU A 124 0.71 8.97 16.87
CA LEU A 124 0.59 10.41 17.08
C LEU A 124 -0.85 10.88 17.25
N GLY A 125 -1.87 10.05 17.03
CA GLY A 125 -3.25 10.51 17.11
C GLY A 125 -3.63 11.50 16.01
N VAL A 126 -3.07 11.32 14.80
CA VAL A 126 -3.39 12.14 13.63
C VAL A 126 -4.82 11.81 13.16
N HIS A 127 -5.57 12.85 12.78
CA HIS A 127 -6.92 12.69 12.24
C HIS A 127 -6.89 11.77 10.99
N PRO A 128 -7.75 10.73 10.92
CA PRO A 128 -7.75 9.78 9.81
C PRO A 128 -7.79 10.43 8.43
N ASP A 129 -8.66 11.42 8.21
CA ASP A 129 -8.78 12.14 6.93
C ASP A 129 -7.45 12.77 6.47
N ALA A 130 -6.64 13.29 7.40
CA ALA A 130 -5.35 13.87 7.05
C ALA A 130 -4.33 12.79 6.63
N VAL A 131 -4.46 11.59 7.19
CA VAL A 131 -3.64 10.43 6.81
C VAL A 131 -4.12 9.89 5.45
N ASP A 132 -5.43 9.71 5.27
CA ASP A 132 -6.06 9.27 4.03
C ASP A 132 -5.69 10.17 2.85
N ALA A 133 -5.87 11.49 3.00
CA ALA A 133 -5.52 12.48 1.98
C ALA A 133 -4.02 12.42 1.59
N TRP A 134 -3.13 12.13 2.53
CA TRP A 134 -1.70 11.98 2.25
C TRP A 134 -1.40 10.68 1.50
N TYR A 135 -2.01 9.55 1.88
CA TYR A 135 -1.86 8.29 1.14
C TYR A 135 -2.38 8.41 -0.29
N LEU A 136 -3.55 9.03 -0.47
CA LEU A 136 -4.16 9.24 -1.77
C LEU A 136 -3.35 10.23 -2.63
N GLY A 137 -2.71 11.22 -2.02
CA GLY A 137 -2.00 12.29 -2.72
C GLY A 137 -0.60 11.92 -3.25
N ILE A 138 0.10 10.96 -2.64
CA ILE A 138 1.53 10.74 -2.94
C ILE A 138 1.84 9.44 -3.69
N TYR A 139 0.99 8.42 -3.59
CA TYR A 139 1.29 7.12 -4.19
C TYR A 139 0.66 7.01 -5.57
N ILE A 140 1.47 6.61 -6.55
CA ILE A 140 1.03 6.51 -7.94
C ILE A 140 -0.11 5.49 -8.12
N ASP A 141 -0.20 4.50 -7.23
CA ASP A 141 -1.18 3.42 -7.27
C ASP A 141 -2.44 3.66 -6.42
N ALA A 142 -2.56 4.80 -5.75
CA ALA A 142 -3.69 5.11 -4.87
C ALA A 142 -4.94 5.55 -5.66
N ILE A 143 -6.06 4.92 -5.37
CA ILE A 143 -7.40 5.30 -5.82
C ILE A 143 -8.31 5.08 -4.61
N GLN A 144 -9.32 5.90 -4.34
CA GLN A 144 -10.08 5.85 -3.07
C GLN A 144 -10.52 4.45 -2.57
N TRP A 145 -10.75 3.48 -3.47
CA TRP A 145 -11.10 2.10 -3.09
C TRP A 145 -9.91 1.20 -2.67
N VAL A 146 -8.64 1.62 -2.86
CA VAL A 146 -7.41 0.86 -2.59
C VAL A 146 -6.16 1.71 -2.33
#